data_AF-A0A7X7ATT2-F1
#
_entry.id   AF-A0A7X7ATT2-F1
#
_cell.length_a   1.000
_cell.length_b   1.000
_cell.length_c   1.000
_cell.angle_alpha   90.00
_cell.angle_beta   90.00
_cell.angle_gamma   90.00
#
_symmetry.space_group_name_H-M   'P 1'
#
loop_
_entity.id
_entity.type
_entity.pdbx_description
1 polymer ?
#
loop_
_entity_poly.entity_id
_entity_poly.type
_entity_poly.pdbx_seq_one_letter_code
_entity_poly.pdbx_strand_id
1 'polypeptide(L)'
;MDFLELVSSRQSVRAFDPERPVEREKLDRIIEVARLAPSACNAQPWSFVLVDDPEIKNKVADATSSRVLGMNHFTKQAPVHLLLVEEKVNISSGIGGWVKKKDFAQMDLGIVAAHIVLAAQAEGLGTCIVGWFDEDKVKELLNIPASNRVWLSIVIGYGTQPLRKKSRKPIEKIFSHNSYK
;
A
#
# COMPACT_ATOMS: atom_id res chain seq x y z
N MET A 1 -8.54 18.97 9.94
CA MET A 1 -9.31 17.73 9.73
C MET A 1 -9.04 16.84 10.91
N ASP A 2 -10.08 16.37 11.58
CA ASP A 2 -9.92 15.38 12.64
C ASP A 2 -9.56 14.00 12.07
N PHE A 3 -9.16 13.07 12.93
CA PHE A 3 -8.75 11.73 12.49
C PHE A 3 -9.89 10.92 11.84
N LEU A 4 -11.12 11.04 12.35
CA LEU A 4 -12.26 10.32 11.81
C LEU A 4 -12.67 10.87 10.45
N GLU A 5 -12.59 12.18 10.23
CA GLU A 5 -12.75 12.83 8.93
C GLU A 5 -11.69 12.36 7.93
N LEU A 6 -10.41 12.28 8.35
CA LEU A 6 -9.32 11.75 7.52
C LEU A 6 -9.61 10.30 7.09
N VAL A 7 -9.91 9.44 8.06
CA VAL A 7 -10.21 8.03 7.79
C VAL A 7 -11.47 7.89 6.95
N SER A 8 -12.48 8.73 7.15
CA SER A 8 -13.74 8.70 6.41
C SER A 8 -13.59 9.17 4.97
N SER A 9 -12.77 10.18 4.71
CA SER A 9 -12.49 10.69 3.36
C SER A 9 -11.57 9.78 2.54
N ARG A 10 -10.71 8.99 3.19
CA ARG A 10 -9.85 8.02 2.48
C ARG A 10 -10.66 6.99 1.71
N GLN A 11 -10.46 6.90 0.39
CA GLN A 11 -11.05 5.90 -0.50
C GLN A 11 -10.03 5.30 -1.46
N SER A 12 -10.35 4.15 -2.07
CA SER A 12 -9.54 3.62 -3.17
C SER A 12 -9.84 4.44 -4.42
N VAL A 13 -8.88 5.27 -4.82
CA VAL A 13 -8.96 6.13 -6.00
C VAL A 13 -8.55 5.33 -7.23
N ARG A 14 -9.39 5.37 -8.27
CA ARG A 14 -9.21 4.65 -9.53
C ARG A 14 -9.45 5.54 -10.76
N ALA A 15 -9.45 6.85 -10.52
CA ALA A 15 -9.42 7.89 -11.54
C ALA A 15 -8.46 8.95 -11.03
N PHE A 16 -7.35 9.12 -11.73
CA PHE A 16 -6.28 10.05 -11.38
C PHE A 16 -6.13 11.12 -12.47
N ASP A 17 -5.63 12.29 -12.09
CA ASP A 17 -5.13 13.28 -13.04
C ASP A 17 -3.77 12.82 -13.57
N PRO A 18 -3.67 12.42 -14.86
CA PRO A 18 -2.44 11.87 -15.42
C PRO A 18 -1.37 12.94 -15.70
N GLU A 19 -1.75 14.21 -15.78
CA GLU A 19 -0.85 15.32 -16.12
C GLU A 19 -0.25 15.98 -14.88
N ARG A 20 -0.81 15.69 -13.69
CA ARG A 20 -0.37 16.31 -12.44
C ARG A 20 0.63 15.44 -11.70
N PRO A 21 1.92 15.82 -11.63
CA PRO A 21 2.91 15.08 -10.85
C PRO A 21 2.64 15.22 -9.35
N VAL A 22 3.19 14.30 -8.55
CA VAL A 22 3.22 14.41 -7.10
C VAL A 22 4.51 15.07 -6.67
N GLU A 23 4.39 16.08 -5.82
CA GLU A 23 5.52 16.83 -5.29
C GLU A 23 6.40 15.94 -4.41
N ARG A 24 7.72 16.04 -4.59
CA ARG A 24 8.70 15.16 -3.93
C ARG A 24 8.58 15.22 -2.41
N GLU A 25 8.37 16.40 -1.86
CA GLU A 25 8.27 16.63 -0.42
C GLU A 25 7.06 15.91 0.20
N LYS A 26 5.98 15.71 -0.57
CA LYS A 26 4.83 14.92 -0.12
C LYS A 26 5.18 13.44 -0.04
N LEU A 27 5.90 12.94 -1.04
CA LEU A 27 6.37 11.55 -1.06
C LEU A 27 7.33 11.30 0.10
N ASP A 28 8.29 12.20 0.34
CA ASP A 28 9.23 12.08 1.45
C ASP A 28 8.51 12.04 2.80
N ARG A 29 7.47 12.86 3.01
CA ARG A 29 6.63 12.81 4.22
C ARG A 29 5.84 11.51 4.36
N ILE A 30 5.33 10.95 3.26
CA ILE A 30 4.65 9.65 3.26
C ILE A 30 5.62 8.53 3.65
N ILE A 31 6.84 8.55 3.11
CA ILE A 31 7.89 7.58 3.45
C ILE A 31 8.35 7.73 4.90
N GLU A 32 8.46 8.96 5.41
CA GLU A 32 8.77 9.18 6.83
C GLU A 32 7.69 8.59 7.74
N VAL A 33 6.41 8.73 7.39
CA VAL A 33 5.31 8.07 8.13
C VAL A 33 5.42 6.54 8.04
N ALA A 34 5.82 5.98 6.90
CA ALA A 34 6.07 4.55 6.77
C ALA A 34 7.23 4.08 7.68
N ARG A 35 8.30 4.88 7.78
CA ARG A 35 9.46 4.61 8.65
C ARG A 35 9.08 4.61 10.13
N LEU A 36 8.10 5.42 10.52
CA LEU A 36 7.61 5.53 11.90
C LEU A 36 6.54 4.49 12.26
N ALA A 37 6.09 3.66 11.32
CA ALA A 37 5.07 2.65 11.57
C ALA A 37 5.55 1.61 12.61
N PRO A 38 4.67 1.14 13.52
CA PRO A 38 5.06 0.15 14.51
C PRO A 38 5.33 -1.21 13.86
N SER A 39 6.26 -1.96 14.45
CA SER A 39 6.64 -3.31 13.99
C SER A 39 6.86 -4.27 15.16
N ALA A 40 6.42 -5.52 15.00
CA ALA A 40 6.64 -6.60 15.95
C ALA A 40 8.14 -6.79 16.23
N CYS A 41 8.53 -6.68 17.50
CA CYS A 41 9.94 -6.74 17.94
C CYS A 41 10.85 -5.74 17.19
N ASN A 42 10.27 -4.64 16.69
CA ASN A 42 10.95 -3.65 15.83
C ASN A 42 11.66 -4.28 14.62
N ALA A 43 11.13 -5.38 14.08
CA ALA A 43 11.75 -6.14 13.00
C ALA A 43 11.81 -5.39 11.67
N GLN A 44 10.86 -4.47 11.45
CA GLN A 44 10.72 -3.65 10.23
C GLN A 44 10.91 -4.50 8.97
N PRO A 45 10.09 -5.56 8.76
CA PRO A 45 10.29 -6.55 7.70
C PRO A 45 9.81 -6.03 6.34
N TRP A 46 10.17 -4.80 6.01
CA TRP A 46 9.74 -4.11 4.81
C TRP A 46 10.89 -3.36 4.15
N SER A 47 10.83 -3.32 2.83
CA SER A 47 11.55 -2.37 1.99
C SER A 47 10.55 -1.75 1.01
N PHE A 48 10.84 -0.55 0.54
CA PHE A 48 9.97 0.18 -0.37
C PHE A 48 10.71 0.54 -1.65
N VAL A 49 10.06 0.37 -2.80
CA VAL A 49 10.55 0.87 -4.07
C VAL A 49 9.55 1.90 -4.59
N LEU A 50 9.98 3.15 -4.68
CA LEU A 50 9.18 4.23 -5.27
C LEU A 50 9.53 4.33 -6.76
N VAL A 51 8.51 4.28 -7.60
CA VAL A 51 8.64 4.34 -9.05
C VAL A 51 7.79 5.49 -9.57
N ASP A 52 8.47 6.59 -9.92
CA ASP A 52 7.89 7.83 -10.46
C ASP A 52 8.53 8.25 -11.81
N ASP A 53 9.59 7.58 -12.24
CA ASP A 53 10.11 7.69 -13.61
C ASP A 53 9.03 7.26 -14.63
N PRO A 54 8.66 8.10 -15.61
CA PRO A 54 7.55 7.81 -16.52
C PRO A 54 7.69 6.50 -17.29
N GLU A 55 8.90 6.14 -17.73
CA GLU A 55 9.11 4.93 -18.53
C GLU A 55 9.00 3.67 -17.66
N ILE A 56 9.71 3.65 -16.52
CA ILE A 56 9.68 2.52 -15.59
C ILE A 56 8.29 2.37 -14.99
N LYS A 57 7.67 3.48 -14.56
CA LYS A 57 6.31 3.50 -14.02
C LYS A 57 5.32 2.90 -14.99
N ASN A 58 5.39 3.24 -16.28
CA ASN A 58 4.46 2.69 -17.26
C ASN A 58 4.63 1.18 -17.46
N LYS A 59 5.88 0.66 -17.39
CA LYS A 59 6.14 -0.78 -17.42
C LYS A 59 5.60 -1.50 -16.18
N VAL A 60 5.79 -0.90 -14.99
CA VAL A 60 5.21 -1.41 -13.74
C VAL A 60 3.69 -1.38 -13.79
N ALA A 61 3.09 -0.28 -14.25
CA ALA A 61 1.65 -0.16 -14.41
C ALA A 61 1.08 -1.27 -15.32
N ASP A 62 1.74 -1.55 -16.44
CA ASP A 62 1.37 -2.64 -17.34
C ASP A 62 1.45 -4.01 -16.64
N ALA A 63 2.44 -4.26 -15.78
CA ALA A 63 2.55 -5.48 -14.95
C ALA A 63 1.52 -5.55 -13.81
N THR A 64 1.02 -4.39 -13.35
CA THR A 64 -0.05 -4.30 -12.33
C THR A 64 -1.47 -4.31 -12.88
N SER A 65 -1.61 -4.35 -14.20
CA SER A 65 -2.88 -4.38 -14.90
C SER A 65 -3.04 -5.66 -15.71
N SER A 66 -4.27 -6.10 -15.94
CA SER A 66 -4.54 -7.21 -16.84
C SER A 66 -5.50 -6.75 -17.93
N ARG A 67 -4.98 -6.60 -19.15
CA ARG A 67 -5.80 -6.28 -20.34
C ARG A 67 -6.84 -7.34 -20.64
N VAL A 68 -6.50 -8.62 -20.42
CA VAL A 68 -7.41 -9.73 -20.67
C VAL A 68 -8.58 -9.72 -19.68
N LEU A 69 -8.34 -9.34 -18.43
CA LEU A 69 -9.35 -9.35 -17.37
C LEU A 69 -9.97 -7.97 -17.10
N GLY A 70 -9.58 -6.94 -17.86
CA GLY A 70 -10.07 -5.57 -17.70
C GLY A 70 -9.74 -4.94 -16.33
N MET A 71 -8.73 -5.47 -15.63
CA MET A 71 -8.45 -5.11 -14.24
C MET A 71 -7.32 -4.09 -14.13
N ASN A 72 -7.47 -3.16 -13.17
CA ASN A 72 -6.44 -2.21 -12.73
C ASN A 72 -5.85 -1.27 -13.80
N HIS A 73 -6.54 -1.05 -14.94
CA HIS A 73 -6.08 -0.12 -15.98
C HIS A 73 -5.82 1.32 -15.49
N PHE A 74 -6.52 1.73 -14.44
CA PHE A 74 -6.35 3.04 -13.82
C PHE A 74 -4.94 3.26 -13.23
N THR A 75 -4.19 2.19 -12.93
CA THR A 75 -2.86 2.29 -12.33
C THR A 75 -1.91 3.11 -13.20
N LYS A 76 -2.05 3.01 -14.53
CA LYS A 76 -1.24 3.77 -15.49
C LYS A 76 -1.43 5.28 -15.40
N GLN A 77 -2.61 5.74 -14.96
CA GLN A 77 -2.92 7.16 -14.76
C GLN A 77 -2.21 7.73 -13.54
N ALA A 78 -1.93 6.90 -12.52
CA ALA A 78 -1.24 7.38 -11.34
C ALA A 78 0.24 7.69 -11.69
N PRO A 79 0.77 8.83 -11.25
CA PRO A 79 2.17 9.19 -11.50
C PRO A 79 3.16 8.34 -10.68
N VAL A 80 2.73 7.72 -9.58
CA VAL A 80 3.62 7.00 -8.66
C VAL A 80 3.09 5.60 -8.35
N HIS A 81 3.99 4.63 -8.38
CA HIS A 81 3.83 3.32 -7.76
C HIS A 81 4.79 3.19 -6.58
N LEU A 82 4.26 2.87 -5.39
CA LEU A 82 5.06 2.52 -4.22
C LEU A 82 4.91 1.03 -3.94
N LEU A 83 5.97 0.27 -4.21
CA LEU A 83 6.00 -1.18 -4.04
C LEU A 83 6.39 -1.51 -2.60
N LEU A 84 5.64 -2.40 -1.97
CA LEU A 84 5.92 -2.93 -0.64
C LEU A 84 6.54 -4.33 -0.76
N VAL A 85 7.84 -4.41 -0.45
CA VAL A 85 8.64 -5.63 -0.53
C VAL A 85 8.82 -6.18 0.88
N GLU A 86 8.55 -7.47 1.07
CA GLU A 86 8.83 -8.15 2.34
C GLU A 86 10.33 -8.40 2.50
N GLU A 87 10.83 -8.07 3.69
CA GLU A 87 12.17 -8.38 4.15
C GLU A 87 12.14 -9.41 5.28
N LYS A 88 13.29 -10.04 5.53
CA LYS A 88 13.41 -11.01 6.63
C LYS A 88 13.20 -10.32 7.97
N VAL A 89 12.39 -10.93 8.82
CA VAL A 89 12.27 -10.55 10.22
C VAL A 89 13.57 -10.83 10.99
N ASN A 90 13.79 -10.11 12.08
CA ASN A 90 14.87 -10.42 13.02
C ASN A 90 14.64 -11.75 13.76
N ILE A 91 15.70 -12.28 14.39
CA ILE A 91 15.68 -13.60 15.03
C ILE A 91 14.59 -13.72 16.12
N SER A 92 14.41 -12.68 16.93
CA SER A 92 13.42 -12.69 18.01
C SER A 92 11.99 -12.76 17.48
N SER A 93 11.66 -11.97 16.46
CA SER A 93 10.38 -12.03 15.77
C SER A 93 10.19 -13.37 15.05
N GLY A 94 11.24 -13.91 14.42
CA GLY A 94 11.21 -15.22 13.76
C GLY A 94 10.89 -16.37 14.72
N ILE A 95 11.60 -16.45 15.86
CA ILE A 95 11.34 -17.46 16.89
C ILE A 95 9.93 -17.28 17.47
N GLY A 96 9.56 -16.05 17.80
CA GLY A 96 8.22 -15.74 18.33
C GLY A 96 7.11 -16.16 17.37
N GLY A 97 7.27 -15.85 16.07
CA GLY A 97 6.33 -16.18 15.01
C GLY A 97 6.15 -17.68 14.86
N TRP A 98 7.26 -18.43 14.87
CA TRP A 98 7.22 -19.89 14.81
C TRP A 98 6.53 -20.52 16.03
N VAL A 99 6.95 -20.15 17.25
CA VAL A 99 6.37 -20.70 18.50
C VAL A 99 4.88 -20.39 18.61
N LYS A 100 4.46 -19.19 18.19
CA LYS A 100 3.06 -18.75 18.29
C LYS A 100 2.23 -19.05 17.04
N LYS A 101 2.83 -19.62 15.98
CA LYS A 101 2.22 -19.81 14.66
C LYS A 101 1.58 -18.51 14.14
N LYS A 102 2.33 -17.40 14.24
CA LYS A 102 1.91 -16.07 13.81
C LYS A 102 2.84 -15.56 12.72
N ASP A 103 2.23 -14.95 11.71
CA ASP A 103 2.94 -14.23 10.67
C ASP A 103 3.03 -12.75 11.03
N PHE A 104 4.07 -12.40 11.78
CA PHE A 104 4.29 -11.01 12.18
C PHE A 104 4.67 -10.11 11.02
N ALA A 105 5.37 -10.64 10.00
CA ALA A 105 5.74 -9.87 8.83
C ALA A 105 4.49 -9.40 8.07
N GLN A 106 3.55 -10.31 7.80
CA GLN A 106 2.31 -9.94 7.12
C GLN A 106 1.46 -8.92 7.90
N MET A 107 1.41 -9.03 9.23
CA MET A 107 0.70 -8.05 10.07
C MET A 107 1.35 -6.66 9.97
N ASP A 108 2.67 -6.61 10.09
CA ASP A 108 3.48 -5.39 10.02
C ASP A 108 3.34 -4.72 8.64
N LEU A 109 3.37 -5.50 7.55
CA LEU A 109 3.14 -5.01 6.18
C LEU A 109 1.75 -4.39 6.01
N GLY A 110 0.71 -4.99 6.61
CA GLY A 110 -0.63 -4.43 6.62
C GLY A 110 -0.73 -3.10 7.40
N ILE A 111 -0.04 -3.01 8.54
CA ILE A 111 0.03 -1.80 9.36
C ILE A 111 0.69 -0.66 8.59
N VAL A 112 1.87 -0.90 8.00
CA VAL A 112 2.60 0.16 7.29
C VAL A 112 1.87 0.60 6.02
N ALA A 113 1.22 -0.33 5.30
CA ALA A 113 0.36 0.03 4.17
C ALA A 113 -0.81 0.94 4.58
N ALA A 114 -1.43 0.70 5.74
CA ALA A 114 -2.49 1.56 6.28
C ALA A 114 -1.97 2.97 6.64
N HIS A 115 -0.76 3.06 7.20
CA HIS A 115 -0.12 4.34 7.50
C HIS A 115 0.17 5.14 6.22
N ILE A 116 0.73 4.49 5.20
CA ILE A 116 1.03 5.11 3.90
C ILE A 116 -0.23 5.73 3.27
N VAL A 117 -1.34 4.97 3.20
CA VAL A 117 -2.54 5.48 2.52
C VAL A 117 -3.25 6.59 3.30
N LEU A 118 -3.10 6.63 4.63
CA LEU A 118 -3.61 7.71 5.46
C LEU A 118 -2.73 8.96 5.38
N ALA A 119 -1.39 8.78 5.34
CA ALA A 119 -0.45 9.87 5.10
C ALA A 119 -0.70 10.53 3.75
N ALA A 120 -0.84 9.72 2.69
CA ALA A 120 -1.18 10.23 1.36
C ALA A 120 -2.51 11.01 1.36
N GLN A 121 -3.55 10.49 2.04
CA GLN A 121 -4.82 11.21 2.16
C GLN A 121 -4.65 12.55 2.90
N ALA A 122 -3.82 12.61 3.94
CA ALA A 122 -3.53 13.85 4.67
C ALA A 122 -2.79 14.88 3.81
N GLU A 123 -1.96 14.43 2.86
CA GLU A 123 -1.28 15.26 1.86
C GLU A 123 -2.20 15.70 0.69
N GLY A 124 -3.49 15.33 0.73
CA GLY A 124 -4.47 15.60 -0.32
C GLY A 124 -4.32 14.69 -1.54
N LEU A 125 -3.63 13.56 -1.41
CA LEU A 125 -3.41 12.59 -2.48
C LEU A 125 -4.38 11.41 -2.37
N GLY A 126 -4.80 10.90 -3.52
CA GLY A 126 -5.54 9.66 -3.65
C GLY A 126 -4.61 8.45 -3.72
N THR A 127 -5.10 7.31 -3.22
CA THR A 127 -4.37 6.04 -3.31
C THR A 127 -5.25 4.85 -3.69
N CYS A 128 -4.64 3.82 -4.29
CA CYS A 128 -5.24 2.49 -4.34
C CYS A 128 -4.18 1.42 -4.07
N ILE A 129 -4.49 0.52 -3.14
CA ILE A 129 -3.68 -0.66 -2.85
C ILE A 129 -4.01 -1.73 -3.88
N VAL A 130 -3.00 -2.18 -4.63
CA VAL A 130 -3.10 -3.24 -5.64
C VAL A 130 -2.32 -4.45 -5.14
N GLY A 131 -3.02 -5.56 -4.87
CA GLY A 131 -2.41 -6.83 -4.43
C GLY A 131 -2.52 -7.96 -5.45
N TRP A 132 -3.09 -7.68 -6.63
CA TRP A 132 -3.23 -8.66 -7.71
C TRP A 132 -2.55 -8.10 -8.96
N PHE A 133 -1.35 -8.62 -9.25
CA PHE A 133 -0.46 -8.19 -10.32
C PHE A 133 0.56 -9.29 -10.67
N ASP A 134 1.26 -9.13 -11.79
CA ASP A 134 2.37 -9.99 -12.19
C ASP A 134 3.63 -9.64 -11.38
N GLU A 135 3.82 -10.35 -10.27
CA GLU A 135 4.89 -10.10 -9.31
C GLU A 135 6.28 -10.37 -9.89
N ASP A 136 6.45 -11.46 -10.65
CA ASP A 136 7.75 -11.83 -11.22
C ASP A 136 8.22 -10.78 -12.21
N LYS A 137 7.29 -10.25 -13.03
CA LYS A 137 7.60 -9.15 -13.94
C LYS A 137 7.94 -7.86 -13.22
N VAL A 138 7.26 -7.53 -12.12
CA VAL A 138 7.62 -6.37 -11.28
C VAL A 138 9.03 -6.54 -10.70
N LYS A 139 9.38 -7.74 -10.23
CA LYS A 139 10.72 -8.02 -9.69
C LYS A 139 11.80 -7.85 -10.75
N GLU A 140 11.59 -8.40 -11.94
CA GLU A 140 12.52 -8.26 -13.07
C GLU A 140 12.74 -6.78 -13.42
N LEU A 141 11.65 -6.01 -13.58
CA LEU A 141 11.71 -4.60 -13.95
C LEU A 141 12.47 -3.74 -12.94
N LEU A 142 12.39 -4.08 -11.66
CA LEU A 142 12.92 -3.27 -10.56
C LEU A 142 14.18 -3.89 -9.92
N ASN A 143 14.72 -4.96 -10.50
CA ASN A 143 15.86 -5.71 -9.97
C ASN A 143 15.66 -6.17 -8.51
N ILE A 144 14.43 -6.53 -8.13
CA ILE A 144 14.13 -7.07 -6.81
C ILE A 144 14.56 -8.55 -6.78
N PRO A 145 15.28 -9.01 -5.75
CA PRO A 145 15.72 -10.40 -5.70
C PRO A 145 14.55 -11.38 -5.77
N ALA A 146 14.72 -12.47 -6.53
CA ALA A 146 13.67 -13.48 -6.71
C ALA A 146 13.17 -14.10 -5.39
N SER A 147 14.02 -14.13 -4.36
CA SER A 147 13.69 -14.62 -3.01
C SER A 147 12.76 -13.71 -2.22
N ASN A 148 12.69 -12.42 -2.55
CA ASN A 148 11.82 -11.47 -1.86
C ASN A 148 10.39 -11.58 -2.41
N ARG A 149 9.40 -11.19 -1.61
CA ARG A 149 7.99 -11.09 -2.03
C ARG A 149 7.62 -9.64 -2.21
N VAL A 150 6.91 -9.31 -3.29
CA VAL A 150 6.28 -7.99 -3.46
C VAL A 150 4.79 -8.16 -3.20
N TRP A 151 4.30 -7.62 -2.07
CA TRP A 151 2.93 -7.85 -1.64
C TRP A 151 1.95 -6.87 -2.27
N LEU A 152 2.32 -5.60 -2.29
CA LEU A 152 1.43 -4.52 -2.69
C LEU A 152 2.15 -3.56 -3.63
N SER A 153 1.42 -3.09 -4.64
CA SER A 153 1.71 -1.85 -5.35
C SER A 153 0.68 -0.81 -4.92
N ILE A 154 1.10 0.20 -4.18
CA ILE A 154 0.24 1.32 -3.78
C ILE A 154 0.42 2.42 -4.82
N VAL A 155 -0.61 2.65 -5.65
CA VAL A 155 -0.60 3.76 -6.59
C VAL A 155 -0.99 5.05 -5.89
N ILE A 156 -0.30 6.15 -6.20
CA ILE A 156 -0.45 7.46 -5.55
C ILE A 156 -0.56 8.54 -6.62
N GLY A 157 -1.51 9.47 -6.44
CA GLY A 157 -1.70 10.60 -7.35
C GLY A 157 -2.87 11.49 -6.95
N TYR A 158 -3.13 12.54 -7.72
CA TYR A 158 -4.29 13.40 -7.51
C TYR A 158 -5.56 12.73 -8.04
N GLY A 159 -6.49 12.39 -7.14
CA GLY A 159 -7.74 11.76 -7.52
C GLY A 159 -8.74 12.74 -8.12
N THR A 160 -9.41 12.35 -9.20
CA THR A 160 -10.41 13.17 -9.91
C THR A 160 -11.85 12.72 -9.65
N GLN A 161 -12.03 11.59 -8.96
CA GLN A 161 -13.35 11.06 -8.61
C GLN A 161 -13.90 11.65 -7.30
N PRO A 162 -15.23 11.80 -7.18
CA PRO A 162 -15.86 12.24 -5.94
C PRO A 162 -15.71 11.20 -4.82
N LEU A 163 -15.89 11.64 -3.57
CA LEU A 163 -15.94 10.74 -2.42
C LEU A 163 -17.15 9.81 -2.51
N ARG A 164 -16.90 8.51 -2.51
CA ARG A 164 -17.97 7.51 -2.48
C ARG A 164 -18.49 7.30 -1.05
N LYS A 165 -19.79 7.05 -0.91
CA LYS A 165 -20.37 6.55 0.34
C LYS A 165 -19.72 5.21 0.69
N LYS A 166 -19.18 5.09 1.91
CA LYS A 166 -18.60 3.83 2.38
C LYS A 166 -19.72 2.84 2.71
N SER A 167 -19.62 1.64 2.13
CA SER A 167 -20.38 0.47 2.57
C SER A 167 -19.49 -0.40 3.44
N ARG A 168 -19.94 -0.71 4.66
CA ARG A 168 -19.26 -1.57 5.64
C ARG A 168 -20.29 -2.48 6.28
N LYS A 169 -19.82 -3.61 6.83
CA LYS A 169 -20.68 -4.47 7.67
C LYS A 169 -21.25 -3.63 8.82
N PRO A 170 -22.47 -3.93 9.30
CA PRO A 170 -22.98 -3.39 10.56
C PRO A 170 -21.97 -3.62 11.68
N ILE A 171 -21.90 -2.69 12.64
CA ILE A 171 -20.88 -2.70 13.71
C ILE A 171 -21.00 -3.98 14.56
N GLU A 172 -22.21 -4.48 14.76
CA GLU A 172 -22.53 -5.67 15.55
C GLU A 172 -21.97 -6.96 14.92
N LYS A 173 -21.65 -6.96 13.62
CA LYS A 173 -21.01 -8.10 12.95
C LYS A 173 -19.48 -8.10 13.05
N ILE A 174 -18.89 -7.02 13.54
CA ILE A 174 -17.42 -6.86 13.61
C ILE A 174 -16.92 -6.46 15.00
N PHE A 175 -17.82 -6.16 15.92
CA PHE A 175 -17.51 -5.71 17.26
C PHE A 175 -18.34 -6.47 18.29
N SER A 176 -17.66 -6.94 19.33
CA SER A 176 -18.27 -7.57 20.50
C SER A 176 -17.55 -7.07 21.75
N HIS A 177 -18.28 -6.94 22.85
CA HIS A 177 -17.75 -6.45 24.12
C HIS A 177 -17.47 -7.64 25.05
N ASN A 178 -16.26 -7.70 25.62
CA ASN A 178 -15.76 -8.72 26.55
C ASN A 178 -15.60 -10.16 26.01
N SER A 179 -16.42 -10.60 25.06
CA SER A 179 -16.33 -11.94 24.48
C SER A 179 -16.71 -11.96 23.01
N TYR A 180 -16.13 -12.91 22.26
CA TYR A 180 -16.45 -13.12 20.85
C TYR A 180 -17.90 -13.59 20.68
N LYS A 181 -18.56 -13.10 19.64
CA LYS A 181 -19.92 -13.48 19.25
C LYS A 181 -19.95 -13.90 17.78
#